data_AF-A0A7C1HPI2-F1
#
_entry.id   AF-A0A7C1HPI2-F1
#
_cell.length_a   1.000
_cell.length_b   1.000
_cell.length_c   1.000
_cell.angle_alpha   90.00
_cell.angle_beta   90.00
_cell.angle_gamma   90.00
#
_symmetry.space_group_name_H-M   'P 1'
#
loop_
_entity.id
_entity.type
_entity.pdbx_description
1 polymer ?
#
loop_
_entity_poly.entity_id
_entity_poly.type
_entity_poly.pdbx_seq_one_letter_code
_entity_poly.pdbx_strand_id
1 'polypeptide(L)'
;GIVRSYPELPDREVAAVVSSCLAYGRAAGIVKSARAILDPMGPSPHTFLTVSSLPEIQMICRNFRHRFTDHKDIYDLLLSMREILAEWGSIEALFASGLGKDRSVTKGLYKLSQSLQKYSGKRKNSLLPVVARGSACKRYNLMIKWMVRNDGIDPGGWSCVSPAELIVPLDTHMLRICLELGLVTRKTADMVTAKQATRSFGLIAHDDPTKYDFALTRFGIRPDLRMADLIGQCGGS
;
A
#
# COMPACT_ATOMS: atom_id res chain seq x y z
N GLY A 1 -8.36 -3.73 -11.12
CA GLY A 1 -8.23 -3.71 -9.64
C GLY A 1 -9.05 -2.55 -9.08
N ILE A 2 -9.42 -2.57 -7.80
CA ILE A 2 -10.28 -1.55 -7.16
C ILE A 2 -9.76 -0.12 -7.39
N VAL A 3 -8.47 0.12 -7.18
CA VAL A 3 -7.89 1.47 -7.33
C VAL A 3 -8.01 2.00 -8.76
N ARG A 4 -7.78 1.14 -9.76
CA ARG A 4 -7.87 1.49 -11.19
C ARG A 4 -9.29 1.83 -11.64
N SER A 5 -10.34 1.43 -10.93
CA SER A 5 -11.71 1.81 -11.31
C SER A 5 -12.06 3.26 -11.02
N TYR A 6 -11.17 4.02 -10.37
CA TYR A 6 -11.33 5.46 -10.11
C TYR A 6 -10.45 6.26 -11.08
N PRO A 7 -11.05 6.89 -12.13
CA PRO A 7 -10.31 7.66 -13.11
C PRO A 7 -9.80 8.99 -12.56
N GLU A 8 -10.54 9.61 -11.63
CA GLU A 8 -10.15 10.86 -10.99
C GLU A 8 -9.12 10.61 -9.89
N LEU A 9 -8.04 11.39 -9.90
CA LEU A 9 -6.92 11.25 -8.96
C LEU A 9 -7.37 11.36 -7.49
N PRO A 10 -8.19 12.36 -7.08
CA PRO A 10 -8.60 12.48 -5.68
C PRO A 10 -9.35 11.23 -5.16
N ASP A 11 -10.21 10.64 -5.99
CA ASP A 11 -10.95 9.43 -5.66
C ASP A 11 -10.04 8.19 -5.61
N ARG A 12 -9.08 8.14 -6.54
CA ARG A 12 -8.06 7.09 -6.61
C ARG A 12 -7.19 7.07 -5.37
N GLU A 13 -6.79 8.23 -4.85
CA GLU A 13 -6.01 8.32 -3.59
C GLU A 13 -6.76 7.67 -2.42
N VAL A 14 -8.05 7.99 -2.28
CA VAL A 14 -8.90 7.42 -1.22
C VAL A 14 -9.01 5.91 -1.38
N ALA A 15 -9.31 5.45 -2.59
CA ALA A 15 -9.41 4.03 -2.90
C ALA A 15 -8.09 3.29 -2.65
N ALA A 16 -6.95 3.91 -2.96
CA ALA A 16 -5.61 3.33 -2.74
C ALA A 16 -5.29 3.16 -1.26
N VAL A 17 -5.58 4.16 -0.42
CA VAL A 17 -5.35 4.06 1.03
C VAL A 17 -6.24 2.98 1.65
N VAL A 18 -7.56 2.99 1.37
CA VAL A 18 -8.48 1.97 1.90
C VAL A 18 -8.06 0.56 1.46
N SER A 19 -7.81 0.37 0.16
CA SER A 19 -7.46 -0.93 -0.39
C SER A 19 -6.12 -1.46 0.14
N SER A 20 -5.11 -0.60 0.24
CA SER A 20 -3.77 -0.99 0.68
C SER A 20 -3.71 -1.27 2.18
N CYS A 21 -4.41 -0.48 3.00
CA CYS A 21 -4.49 -0.69 4.44
C CYS A 21 -5.15 -2.03 4.77
N LEU A 22 -6.11 -2.49 3.94
CA LEU A 22 -6.77 -3.79 4.03
C LEU A 22 -5.99 -4.96 3.41
N ALA A 23 -4.84 -4.72 2.77
CA ALA A 23 -4.13 -5.69 1.94
C ALA A 23 -3.34 -6.77 2.72
N TYR A 24 -4.03 -7.48 3.62
CA TYR A 24 -3.57 -8.65 4.36
C TYR A 24 -4.68 -9.71 4.41
N GLY A 25 -4.27 -10.96 4.18
CA GLY A 25 -5.18 -12.10 4.02
C GLY A 25 -5.41 -12.49 2.58
N ARG A 26 -6.47 -13.28 2.32
CA ARG A 26 -6.78 -13.79 0.98
C ARG A 26 -7.27 -12.66 0.07
N ALA A 27 -6.81 -12.63 -1.18
CA ALA A 27 -7.13 -11.59 -2.16
C ALA A 27 -8.64 -11.32 -2.29
N ALA A 28 -9.47 -12.37 -2.41
CA ALA A 28 -10.93 -12.22 -2.49
C ALA A 28 -11.54 -11.54 -1.25
N GLY A 29 -11.02 -11.85 -0.06
CA GLY A 29 -11.45 -11.22 1.19
C GLY A 29 -11.04 -9.75 1.27
N ILE A 30 -9.82 -9.42 0.83
CA ILE A 30 -9.33 -8.04 0.74
C ILE A 30 -10.23 -7.22 -0.18
N VAL A 31 -10.53 -7.75 -1.38
CA VAL A 31 -11.40 -7.08 -2.36
C VAL A 31 -12.80 -6.85 -1.79
N LYS A 32 -13.39 -7.88 -1.17
CA LYS A 32 -14.71 -7.78 -0.53
C LYS A 32 -14.73 -6.69 0.55
N SER A 33 -13.72 -6.66 1.42
CA SER A 33 -13.64 -5.70 2.52
C SER A 33 -13.44 -4.27 2.02
N ALA A 34 -12.57 -4.05 1.02
CA ALA A 34 -12.38 -2.73 0.44
C ALA A 34 -13.66 -2.21 -0.25
N ARG A 35 -14.36 -3.08 -0.98
CA ARG A 35 -15.66 -2.75 -1.59
C ARG A 35 -16.75 -2.43 -0.57
N ALA A 36 -16.81 -3.16 0.54
CA ALA A 36 -17.77 -2.89 1.61
C ALA A 36 -17.67 -1.46 2.19
N ILE A 37 -16.52 -0.80 2.01
CA ILE A 37 -16.31 0.59 2.43
C ILE A 37 -16.42 1.56 1.26
N LEU A 38 -15.88 1.21 0.10
CA LEU A 38 -15.83 2.11 -1.06
C LEU A 38 -17.15 2.18 -1.84
N ASP A 39 -17.86 1.06 -1.98
CA ASP A 39 -19.11 1.02 -2.76
C ASP A 39 -20.20 1.95 -2.13
N PRO A 40 -20.39 2.00 -0.79
CA PRO A 40 -21.31 2.97 -0.17
C PRO A 40 -20.93 4.44 -0.35
N MET A 41 -19.67 4.76 -0.67
CA MET A 41 -19.24 6.12 -0.96
C MET A 41 -19.61 6.56 -2.39
N GLY A 42 -20.08 5.63 -3.23
CA GLY A 42 -20.42 5.90 -4.62
C GLY A 42 -19.19 6.12 -5.51
N PRO A 43 -19.36 6.80 -6.65
CA PRO A 43 -18.29 6.98 -7.63
C PRO A 43 -17.20 7.96 -7.17
N SER A 44 -17.49 8.84 -6.21
CA SER A 44 -16.54 9.85 -5.71
C SER A 44 -16.28 9.72 -4.21
N PRO A 45 -15.46 8.75 -3.77
CA PRO A 45 -15.09 8.59 -2.37
C PRO A 45 -14.36 9.81 -1.78
N HIS A 46 -13.65 10.61 -2.58
CA HIS A 46 -13.10 11.88 -2.13
C HIS A 46 -14.21 12.83 -1.69
N THR A 47 -15.19 13.06 -2.56
CA THR A 47 -16.32 13.95 -2.27
C THR A 47 -17.14 13.45 -1.07
N PHE A 48 -17.36 12.14 -0.98
CA PHE A 48 -18.00 11.55 0.19
C PHE A 48 -17.25 11.91 1.49
N LEU A 49 -15.92 11.75 1.52
CA LEU A 49 -15.15 12.07 2.73
C LEU A 49 -15.15 13.55 3.07
N THR A 50 -15.16 14.45 2.09
CA THR A 50 -15.12 15.89 2.33
C THR A 50 -16.47 16.46 2.73
N VAL A 51 -17.57 15.97 2.14
CA VAL A 51 -18.93 16.53 2.33
C VAL A 51 -19.75 15.80 3.40
N SER A 52 -19.67 14.48 3.52
CA SER A 52 -20.57 13.69 4.39
C SER A 52 -20.40 14.02 5.87
N SER A 53 -21.48 14.07 6.64
CA SER A 53 -21.44 14.23 8.10
C SER A 53 -20.73 13.06 8.80
N LEU A 54 -20.28 13.26 10.05
CA LEU A 54 -19.67 12.18 10.84
C LEU A 54 -20.61 10.97 11.04
N PRO A 55 -21.93 11.14 11.29
CA PRO A 55 -22.87 10.02 11.34
C PRO A 55 -22.95 9.21 10.03
N GLU A 56 -22.86 9.84 8.86
CA GLU A 56 -22.86 9.14 7.57
C GLU A 56 -21.59 8.29 7.39
N ILE A 57 -20.42 8.83 7.74
CA ILE A 57 -19.16 8.08 7.73
C ILE A 57 -19.23 6.91 8.74
N GLN A 58 -19.82 7.14 9.91
CA GLN A 58 -20.01 6.09 10.92
C GLN A 58 -20.94 4.98 10.44
N MET A 59 -21.98 5.32 9.65
CA MET A 59 -22.96 4.38 9.12
C MET A 59 -22.33 3.38 8.15
N ILE A 60 -21.50 3.84 7.20
CA ILE A 60 -20.84 2.94 6.24
C ILE A 60 -19.81 2.01 6.92
N CYS A 61 -19.25 2.43 8.05
CA CYS A 61 -18.34 1.61 8.85
C CYS A 61 -19.08 0.60 9.71
N ARG A 62 -20.41 0.70 9.86
CA ARG A 62 -21.19 -0.11 10.79
C ARG A 62 -21.04 -1.59 10.48
N ASN A 63 -20.80 -2.40 11.52
CA ASN A 63 -20.58 -3.84 11.42
C ASN A 63 -19.37 -4.27 10.56
N PHE A 64 -18.50 -3.33 10.15
CA PHE A 64 -17.32 -3.68 9.38
C PHE A 64 -16.39 -4.61 10.18
N ARG A 65 -15.99 -5.70 9.53
CA ARG A 65 -15.05 -6.69 10.06
C ARG A 65 -14.16 -7.21 8.93
N HIS A 66 -12.85 -7.22 9.17
CA HIS A 66 -11.88 -7.88 8.30
C HIS A 66 -10.77 -8.49 9.13
N ARG A 67 -10.84 -9.81 9.37
CA ARG A 67 -9.93 -10.52 10.27
C ARG A 67 -9.95 -9.91 11.68
N PHE A 68 -8.84 -9.31 12.11
CA PHE A 68 -8.69 -8.63 13.40
C PHE A 68 -9.10 -7.15 13.35
N THR A 69 -9.58 -6.69 12.20
CA THR A 69 -9.99 -5.31 11.95
C THR A 69 -11.48 -5.15 12.04
N ASP A 70 -11.87 -3.95 12.38
CA ASP A 70 -13.01 -3.62 13.20
C ASP A 70 -13.56 -2.27 12.74
N HIS A 71 -14.84 -2.01 12.98
CA HIS A 71 -15.50 -0.78 12.54
C HIS A 71 -14.82 0.50 13.06
N LYS A 72 -14.21 0.48 14.25
CA LYS A 72 -13.47 1.62 14.80
C LYS A 72 -12.16 1.83 14.07
N ASP A 73 -11.45 0.76 13.71
CA ASP A 73 -10.23 0.84 12.90
C ASP A 73 -10.45 1.58 11.58
N ILE A 74 -11.51 1.20 10.85
CA ILE A 74 -11.81 1.81 9.56
C ILE A 74 -12.39 3.22 9.73
N TYR A 75 -13.23 3.46 10.73
CA TYR A 75 -13.77 4.78 11.01
C TYR A 75 -12.65 5.79 11.32
N ASP A 76 -11.72 5.43 12.21
CA ASP A 76 -10.57 6.28 12.54
C ASP A 76 -9.69 6.56 11.31
N LEU A 77 -9.52 5.57 10.42
CA LEU A 77 -8.79 5.76 9.16
C LEU A 77 -9.49 6.81 8.28
N LEU A 78 -10.81 6.70 8.09
CA LEU A 78 -11.56 7.62 7.25
C LEU A 78 -11.57 9.05 7.82
N LEU A 79 -11.65 9.21 9.14
CA LEU A 79 -11.54 10.52 9.79
C LEU A 79 -10.15 11.13 9.59
N SER A 80 -9.09 10.34 9.76
CA SER A 80 -7.73 10.79 9.47
C SER A 80 -7.58 11.21 8.02
N MET A 81 -8.14 10.45 7.06
CA MET A 81 -8.10 10.81 5.65
C MET A 81 -8.85 12.11 5.36
N ARG A 82 -10.05 12.30 5.94
CA ARG A 82 -10.81 13.54 5.82
C ARG A 82 -10.00 14.75 6.25
N GLU A 83 -9.31 14.65 7.39
CA GLU A 83 -8.50 15.74 7.91
C GLU A 83 -7.27 16.00 7.02
N ILE A 84 -6.63 14.94 6.51
CA ILE A 84 -5.53 15.07 5.54
C ILE A 84 -6.00 15.83 4.29
N LEU A 85 -7.15 15.47 3.73
CA LEU A 85 -7.70 16.14 2.55
C LEU A 85 -8.04 17.61 2.82
N ALA A 86 -8.56 17.93 4.02
CA ALA A 86 -8.87 19.30 4.39
C ALA A 86 -7.62 20.17 4.61
N GLU A 87 -6.56 19.61 5.20
CA GLU A 87 -5.33 20.36 5.55
C GLU A 87 -4.34 20.44 4.38
N TRP A 88 -4.20 19.36 3.60
CA TRP A 88 -3.16 19.21 2.57
C TRP A 88 -3.71 19.26 1.14
N GLY A 89 -5.03 19.19 0.95
CA GLY A 89 -5.69 19.12 -0.36
C GLY A 89 -5.56 17.77 -1.08
N SER A 90 -4.53 16.97 -0.77
CA SER A 90 -4.33 15.61 -1.29
C SER A 90 -3.48 14.76 -0.35
N ILE A 91 -3.57 13.45 -0.51
CA ILE A 91 -2.71 12.50 0.20
C ILE A 91 -1.28 12.57 -0.34
N GLU A 92 -1.11 12.84 -1.64
CA GLU A 92 0.19 13.10 -2.25
C GLU A 92 0.91 14.29 -1.59
N ALA A 93 0.23 15.42 -1.43
CA ALA A 93 0.83 16.62 -0.85
C ALA A 93 1.35 16.38 0.57
N LEU A 94 0.58 15.68 1.41
CA LEU A 94 1.04 15.25 2.73
C LEU A 94 2.29 14.36 2.64
N PHE A 95 2.27 13.33 1.79
CA PHE A 95 3.40 12.44 1.62
C PHE A 95 4.66 13.20 1.14
N ALA A 96 4.49 14.06 0.14
CA ALA A 96 5.54 14.89 -0.45
C ALA A 96 6.18 15.83 0.59
N SER A 97 5.37 16.43 1.47
CA SER A 97 5.85 17.28 2.57
C SER A 97 6.83 16.55 3.52
N GLY A 98 6.66 15.23 3.65
CA GLY A 98 7.49 14.39 4.52
C GLY A 98 8.80 13.94 3.87
N LEU A 99 8.98 14.10 2.55
CA LEU A 99 10.16 13.62 1.84
C LEU A 99 11.44 14.35 2.28
N GLY A 100 11.34 15.63 2.67
CA GLY A 100 12.48 16.46 3.03
C GLY A 100 13.42 16.74 1.86
N LYS A 101 14.56 17.38 2.14
CA LYS A 101 15.56 17.75 1.12
C LYS A 101 16.25 16.55 0.46
N ASP A 102 16.36 15.44 1.19
CA ASP A 102 16.96 14.19 0.73
C ASP A 102 15.97 13.27 -0.02
N ARG A 103 14.74 13.75 -0.27
CA ARG A 103 13.69 13.02 -0.99
C ARG A 103 13.42 11.61 -0.45
N SER A 104 13.52 11.45 0.86
CA SER A 104 13.45 10.14 1.50
C SER A 104 12.02 9.60 1.52
N VAL A 105 11.72 8.61 0.67
CA VAL A 105 10.43 7.88 0.69
C VAL A 105 10.10 7.37 2.09
N THR A 106 11.09 6.89 2.85
CA THR A 106 10.84 6.45 4.24
C THR A 106 10.38 7.57 5.18
N LYS A 107 10.84 8.81 5.00
CA LYS A 107 10.36 9.95 5.79
C LYS A 107 8.96 10.37 5.35
N GLY A 108 8.67 10.37 4.04
CA GLY A 108 7.32 10.57 3.51
C GLY A 108 6.32 9.54 4.07
N LEU A 109 6.71 8.26 4.07
CA LEU A 109 5.92 7.17 4.66
C LEU A 109 5.69 7.35 6.16
N TYR A 110 6.71 7.83 6.89
CA TYR A 110 6.59 8.10 8.32
C TYR A 110 5.56 9.21 8.59
N LYS A 111 5.66 10.33 7.86
CA LYS A 111 4.72 11.46 7.96
C LYS A 111 3.29 11.02 7.63
N LEU A 112 3.10 10.31 6.51
CA LEU A 112 1.80 9.76 6.11
C LEU A 112 1.24 8.83 7.18
N SER A 113 2.05 7.89 7.68
CA SER A 113 1.64 6.94 8.71
C SER A 113 1.25 7.61 10.03
N GLN A 114 1.93 8.69 10.43
CA GLN A 114 1.54 9.46 11.62
C GLN A 114 0.18 10.13 11.45
N SER A 115 -0.04 10.82 10.33
CA SER A 115 -1.32 11.50 10.07
C SER A 115 -2.48 10.52 9.96
N LEU A 116 -2.28 9.36 9.30
CA LEU A 116 -3.31 8.32 9.21
C LEU A 116 -3.67 7.70 10.57
N GLN A 117 -2.77 7.75 11.56
CA GLN A 117 -3.00 7.23 12.90
C GLN A 117 -3.62 8.26 13.87
N LYS A 118 -3.76 9.53 13.45
CA LYS A 118 -4.17 10.63 14.34
C LYS A 118 -5.43 10.32 15.15
N TYR A 119 -6.49 9.86 14.51
CA TYR A 119 -7.76 9.54 15.20
C TYR A 119 -7.75 8.23 15.98
N SER A 120 -6.78 7.34 15.72
CA SER A 120 -6.61 6.13 16.53
C SER A 120 -6.07 6.43 17.93
N GLY A 121 -5.45 7.60 18.13
CA GLY A 121 -4.89 8.02 19.41
C GLY A 121 -3.88 7.00 19.95
N LYS A 122 -4.09 6.53 21.19
CA LYS A 122 -3.24 5.49 21.81
C LYS A 122 -3.63 4.06 21.41
N ARG A 123 -4.78 3.87 20.75
CA ARG A 123 -5.29 2.56 20.35
C ARG A 123 -4.46 2.03 19.19
N LYS A 124 -4.08 0.75 19.27
CA LYS A 124 -3.40 0.09 18.15
C LYS A 124 -4.41 -0.11 17.01
N ASN A 125 -4.30 0.68 15.95
CA ASN A 125 -5.08 0.45 14.74
C ASN A 125 -4.45 -0.64 13.89
N SER A 126 -5.23 -1.68 13.60
CA SER A 126 -4.72 -2.87 12.93
C SER A 126 -4.54 -2.69 11.41
N LEU A 127 -5.19 -1.68 10.82
CA LEU A 127 -5.02 -1.26 9.43
C LEU A 127 -3.68 -0.57 9.16
N LEU A 128 -3.12 0.06 10.19
CA LEU A 128 -2.01 1.00 10.03
C LEU A 128 -0.72 0.39 10.59
N PRO A 129 0.19 -0.11 9.74
CA PRO A 129 1.46 -0.61 10.24
C PRO A 129 2.26 0.55 10.82
N VAL A 130 2.80 0.37 12.03
CA VAL A 130 3.60 1.40 12.68
C VAL A 130 5.01 1.35 12.10
N VAL A 131 5.36 2.36 11.30
CA VAL A 131 6.68 2.47 10.62
C VAL A 131 7.82 2.43 11.65
N ALA A 132 7.66 3.16 12.77
CA ALA A 132 8.64 3.21 13.85
C ALA A 132 8.89 1.86 14.55
N ARG A 133 8.00 0.86 14.38
CA ARG A 133 8.15 -0.48 14.99
C ARG A 133 8.85 -1.49 14.07
N GLY A 134 9.54 -1.02 13.04
CA GLY A 134 10.41 -1.86 12.21
C GLY A 134 9.70 -2.77 11.19
N SER A 135 8.40 -2.58 10.95
CA SER A 135 7.68 -3.30 9.89
C SER A 135 8.28 -2.99 8.51
N ALA A 136 8.27 -3.96 7.59
CA ALA A 136 8.54 -3.72 6.17
C ALA A 136 7.59 -2.69 5.52
N CYS A 137 6.49 -2.30 6.19
CA CYS A 137 5.53 -1.31 5.72
C CYS A 137 4.94 -1.64 4.34
N LYS A 138 4.87 -2.93 4.00
CA LYS A 138 4.36 -3.45 2.73
C LYS A 138 3.07 -2.78 2.26
N ARG A 139 2.12 -2.53 3.16
CA ARG A 139 0.84 -1.88 2.83
C ARG A 139 1.03 -0.46 2.30
N TYR A 140 1.88 0.34 2.95
CA TYR A 140 2.19 1.67 2.43
C TYR A 140 3.04 1.60 1.17
N ASN A 141 4.09 0.78 1.13
CA ASN A 141 4.90 0.62 -0.09
C ASN A 141 4.04 0.24 -1.30
N LEU A 142 3.06 -0.67 -1.11
CA LEU A 142 2.10 -1.06 -2.15
C LEU A 142 1.23 0.12 -2.60
N MET A 143 0.76 0.94 -1.66
CA MET A 143 -0.01 2.15 -1.97
C MET A 143 0.79 3.15 -2.79
N ILE A 144 2.01 3.50 -2.35
CA ILE A 144 2.88 4.43 -3.08
C ILE A 144 3.19 3.87 -4.46
N LYS A 145 3.48 2.56 -4.56
CA LYS A 145 3.73 1.87 -5.82
C LYS A 145 2.56 2.05 -6.80
N TRP A 146 1.32 1.83 -6.35
CA TRP A 146 0.10 2.02 -7.15
C TRP A 146 -0.09 3.45 -7.64
N MET A 147 0.24 4.43 -6.81
CA MET A 147 0.02 5.83 -7.12
C MET A 147 1.14 6.44 -7.96
N VAL A 148 2.37 5.94 -7.89
CA VAL A 148 3.51 6.50 -8.62
C VAL A 148 3.71 5.84 -9.98
N ARG A 149 3.55 4.51 -10.08
CA ARG A 149 3.70 3.81 -11.37
C ARG A 149 2.46 3.96 -12.20
N ASN A 150 2.64 4.20 -13.50
CA ASN A 150 1.56 4.23 -14.48
C ASN A 150 1.85 3.22 -15.60
N ASP A 151 1.21 2.05 -15.53
CA ASP A 151 1.36 0.98 -16.53
C ASP A 151 0.06 0.16 -16.66
N GLY A 152 0.14 -1.06 -17.22
CA GLY A 152 -1.02 -1.96 -17.35
C GLY A 152 -1.54 -2.54 -16.03
N ILE A 153 -0.77 -2.41 -14.94
CA ILE A 153 -1.05 -2.96 -13.61
C ILE A 153 -1.39 -1.83 -12.63
N ASP A 154 -0.51 -0.85 -12.52
CA ASP A 154 -0.59 0.25 -11.55
C ASP A 154 -1.14 1.54 -12.19
N PRO A 155 -2.13 2.21 -11.57
CA PRO A 155 -2.88 3.30 -12.22
C PRO A 155 -2.22 4.67 -12.20
N GLY A 156 -1.23 4.89 -11.34
CA GLY A 156 -0.45 6.13 -11.30
C GLY A 156 -1.21 7.35 -10.81
N GLY A 157 -0.67 8.53 -11.09
CA GLY A 157 -1.24 9.84 -10.80
C GLY A 157 -0.39 10.70 -9.87
N TRP A 158 0.50 10.10 -9.09
CA TRP A 158 1.50 10.82 -8.30
C TRP A 158 2.76 11.10 -9.12
N SER A 159 3.36 12.25 -8.83
CA SER A 159 4.60 12.76 -9.44
C SER A 159 5.64 13.20 -8.41
N CYS A 160 5.30 13.19 -7.12
CA CYS A 160 6.19 13.62 -6.03
C CYS A 160 7.47 12.78 -5.91
N VAL A 161 7.44 11.52 -6.38
CA VAL A 161 8.60 10.62 -6.51
C VAL A 161 8.51 9.82 -7.81
N SER A 162 9.64 9.35 -8.30
CA SER A 162 9.77 8.51 -9.50
C SER A 162 9.68 7.01 -9.17
N PRO A 163 9.36 6.14 -10.16
CA PRO A 163 9.40 4.69 -9.96
C PRO A 163 10.73 4.15 -9.42
N ALA A 164 11.85 4.77 -9.81
CA ALA A 164 13.20 4.41 -9.33
C ALA A 164 13.40 4.64 -7.82
N GLU A 165 12.65 5.56 -7.21
CA GLU A 165 12.72 5.89 -5.78
C GLU A 165 11.86 4.93 -4.92
N LEU A 166 11.04 4.08 -5.53
CA LEU A 166 10.09 3.21 -4.82
C LEU A 166 10.78 2.10 -4.05
N ILE A 167 10.15 1.68 -2.94
CA ILE A 167 10.58 0.56 -2.12
C ILE A 167 9.68 -0.64 -2.39
N VAL A 168 10.26 -1.82 -2.58
CA VAL A 168 9.52 -3.06 -2.81
C VAL A 168 8.52 -3.32 -1.67
N PRO A 169 7.24 -3.63 -1.98
CA PRO A 169 6.25 -4.05 -1.00
C PRO A 169 6.54 -5.45 -0.44
N LEU A 170 7.50 -5.55 0.49
CA LEU A 170 7.99 -6.83 1.02
C LEU A 170 7.03 -7.45 2.05
N ASP A 171 6.33 -8.53 1.68
CA ASP A 171 5.66 -9.44 2.61
C ASP A 171 6.44 -10.75 2.80
N THR A 172 5.88 -11.70 3.55
CA THR A 172 6.50 -13.00 3.83
C THR A 172 6.70 -13.86 2.57
N HIS A 173 5.78 -13.77 1.59
CA HIS A 173 5.89 -14.52 0.35
C HIS A 173 6.98 -13.91 -0.54
N MET A 174 6.96 -12.58 -0.69
CA MET A 174 7.98 -11.85 -1.44
C MET A 174 9.36 -12.04 -0.82
N LEU A 175 9.47 -12.03 0.51
CA LEU A 175 10.72 -12.33 1.22
C LEU A 175 11.24 -13.73 0.92
N ARG A 176 10.36 -14.75 0.95
CA ARG A 176 10.76 -16.12 0.62
C ARG A 176 11.31 -16.21 -0.81
N ILE A 177 10.64 -15.58 -1.77
CA ILE A 177 11.10 -15.53 -3.17
C ILE A 177 12.45 -14.82 -3.26
N CYS A 178 12.62 -13.66 -2.61
CA CYS A 178 13.89 -12.95 -2.60
C CYS A 178 15.03 -13.77 -1.97
N LEU A 179 14.75 -14.60 -0.96
CA LEU A 179 15.74 -15.50 -0.37
C LEU A 179 16.10 -16.64 -1.33
N GLU A 180 15.11 -17.27 -1.97
CA GLU A 180 15.31 -18.34 -2.95
C GLU A 180 16.11 -17.87 -4.18
N LEU A 181 15.88 -16.62 -4.60
CA LEU A 181 16.61 -15.99 -5.71
C LEU A 181 17.96 -15.37 -5.29
N GLY A 182 18.35 -15.45 -4.02
CA GLY A 182 19.59 -14.85 -3.53
C GLY A 182 19.61 -13.31 -3.53
N LEU A 183 18.46 -12.66 -3.71
CA LEU A 183 18.32 -11.19 -3.74
C LEU A 183 18.47 -10.56 -2.35
N VAL A 184 18.17 -11.31 -1.30
CA VAL A 184 18.40 -10.92 0.10
C VAL A 184 18.98 -12.08 0.90
N THR A 185 19.63 -11.76 2.00
CA THR A 185 20.20 -12.75 2.94
C THR A 185 19.51 -12.73 4.31
N ARG A 186 18.86 -11.61 4.67
CA ARG A 186 18.13 -11.44 5.92
C ARG A 186 16.79 -12.18 5.86
N LYS A 187 16.44 -12.88 6.95
CA LYS A 187 15.16 -13.62 7.08
C LYS A 187 14.02 -12.80 7.72
N THR A 188 14.27 -11.54 8.07
CA THR A 188 13.29 -10.68 8.76
C THR A 188 12.57 -9.80 7.73
N ALA A 189 11.23 -9.78 7.76
CA ALA A 189 10.43 -8.88 6.92
C ALA A 189 10.36 -7.46 7.53
N ASP A 190 11.46 -6.73 7.45
CA ASP A 190 11.61 -5.35 7.94
C ASP A 190 11.97 -4.37 6.80
N MET A 191 11.95 -3.06 7.11
CA MET A 191 12.28 -2.01 6.14
C MET A 191 13.74 -2.11 5.63
N VAL A 192 14.65 -2.64 6.45
CA VAL A 192 16.05 -2.87 6.06
C VAL A 192 16.12 -3.88 4.93
N THR A 193 15.40 -5.00 5.08
CA THR A 193 15.34 -6.08 4.10
C THR A 193 14.54 -5.66 2.86
N ALA A 194 13.48 -4.86 3.01
CA ALA A 194 12.76 -4.28 1.88
C ALA A 194 13.67 -3.38 1.02
N LYS A 195 14.51 -2.53 1.66
CA LYS A 195 15.52 -1.73 0.96
C LYS A 195 16.62 -2.58 0.34
N GLN A 196 17.03 -3.69 0.96
CA GLN A 196 17.98 -4.63 0.37
C GLN A 196 17.41 -5.26 -0.90
N ALA A 197 16.19 -5.80 -0.84
CA ALA A 197 15.51 -6.35 -2.01
C ALA A 197 15.37 -5.30 -3.12
N THR A 198 14.99 -4.06 -2.77
CA THR A 198 14.87 -2.94 -3.71
C THR A 198 16.19 -2.68 -4.44
N ARG A 199 17.33 -2.64 -3.72
CA ARG A 199 18.64 -2.47 -4.36
C ARG A 199 18.97 -3.63 -5.30
N SER A 200 18.70 -4.87 -4.90
CA SER A 200 18.98 -6.04 -5.74
C SER A 200 18.13 -6.04 -7.02
N PHE A 201 16.85 -5.68 -6.94
CA PHE A 201 16.02 -5.50 -8.14
C PHE A 201 16.45 -4.30 -8.98
N GLY A 202 16.97 -3.24 -8.35
CA GLY A 202 17.54 -2.07 -9.05
C GLY A 202 18.76 -2.41 -9.90
N LEU A 203 19.48 -3.50 -9.61
CA LEU A 203 20.55 -4.00 -10.48
C LEU A 203 20.01 -4.59 -11.80
N ILE A 204 18.74 -5.00 -11.82
CA ILE A 204 18.06 -5.63 -12.96
C ILE A 204 17.18 -4.60 -13.70
N ALA A 205 16.50 -3.74 -12.95
CA ALA A 205 15.63 -2.69 -13.45
C ALA A 205 15.87 -1.41 -12.65
N HIS A 206 16.91 -0.66 -13.03
CA HIS A 206 17.34 0.57 -12.35
C HIS A 206 16.22 1.61 -12.25
N ASP A 207 15.52 1.84 -13.37
CA ASP A 207 14.48 2.89 -13.43
C ASP A 207 13.18 2.49 -12.74
N ASP A 208 13.05 1.21 -12.38
CA ASP A 208 11.85 0.66 -11.75
C ASP A 208 12.14 -0.64 -10.97
N PRO A 209 12.74 -0.56 -9.77
CA PRO A 209 13.09 -1.71 -8.95
C PRO A 209 11.87 -2.46 -8.40
N THR A 210 10.66 -1.93 -8.58
CA THR A 210 9.43 -2.55 -8.07
C THR A 210 8.69 -3.36 -9.13
N LYS A 211 9.13 -3.34 -10.39
CA LYS A 211 8.43 -3.95 -11.55
C LYS A 211 8.04 -5.40 -11.37
N TYR A 212 8.87 -6.17 -10.68
CA TYR A 212 8.75 -7.62 -10.60
C TYR A 212 7.87 -8.10 -9.45
N ASP A 213 7.48 -7.24 -8.51
CA ASP A 213 6.71 -7.64 -7.33
C ASP A 213 5.39 -8.33 -7.71
N PHE A 214 4.67 -7.77 -8.69
CA PHE A 214 3.36 -8.28 -9.10
C PHE A 214 3.47 -9.67 -9.75
N ALA A 215 4.48 -9.88 -10.59
CA ALA A 215 4.70 -11.17 -11.25
C ALA A 215 5.18 -12.23 -10.24
N LEU A 216 6.19 -11.89 -9.44
CA LEU A 216 6.80 -12.83 -8.50
C LEU A 216 5.84 -13.26 -7.40
N THR A 217 5.07 -12.33 -6.83
CA THR A 217 4.10 -12.68 -5.78
C THR A 217 3.02 -13.67 -6.24
N ARG A 218 2.76 -13.81 -7.55
CA ARG A 218 1.86 -14.86 -8.05
C ARG A 218 2.38 -16.27 -7.78
N PHE A 219 3.69 -16.52 -7.87
CA PHE A 219 4.29 -17.81 -7.49
C PHE A 219 4.16 -18.11 -5.99
N GLY A 220 3.96 -17.08 -5.17
CA GLY A 220 3.70 -17.24 -3.74
C GLY A 220 2.24 -17.52 -3.38
N ILE A 221 1.29 -17.15 -4.28
CA ILE A 221 -0.16 -17.17 -4.02
C ILE A 221 -0.88 -18.26 -4.82
N ARG A 222 -0.39 -18.57 -6.02
CA ARG A 222 -0.95 -19.56 -6.95
C ARG A 222 -0.30 -20.92 -6.68
N PRO A 223 -1.04 -21.91 -6.17
CA PRO A 223 -0.48 -23.23 -5.85
C PRO A 223 -0.01 -24.01 -7.09
N ASP A 224 -0.49 -23.62 -8.27
CA ASP A 224 -0.12 -24.17 -9.58
C ASP A 224 1.21 -23.65 -10.13
N LEU A 225 1.80 -22.62 -9.51
CA LEU A 225 3.07 -22.03 -9.96
C LEU A 225 4.17 -22.35 -8.94
N ARG A 226 5.27 -22.97 -9.37
CA ARG A 226 6.42 -23.24 -8.49
C ARG A 226 7.62 -22.38 -8.88
N MET A 227 8.35 -21.88 -7.89
CA MET A 227 9.58 -21.11 -8.13
C MET A 227 10.64 -21.92 -8.89
N ALA A 228 10.65 -23.24 -8.72
CA ALA A 228 11.51 -24.16 -9.49
C ALA A 228 11.27 -24.06 -11.00
N ASP A 229 10.03 -23.79 -11.43
CA ASP A 229 9.68 -23.68 -12.85
C ASP A 229 10.31 -22.43 -13.49
N LEU A 230 10.52 -21.37 -12.68
CA LEU A 230 11.13 -20.12 -13.13
C LEU A 230 12.66 -20.20 -13.16
N ILE A 231 13.26 -20.85 -12.15
CA ILE A 231 14.72 -21.04 -12.06
C ILE A 231 15.20 -22.07 -13.10
N GLY A 232 14.44 -23.15 -13.31
CA GLY A 232 14.77 -24.20 -14.28
C GLY A 232 14.79 -23.70 -15.73
N GLN A 233 14.02 -22.66 -16.06
CA GLN A 233 14.03 -22.03 -17.38
C GLN A 233 15.23 -21.09 -17.59
N CYS A 234 15.82 -20.56 -16.53
CA CYS A 234 17.02 -19.70 -16.60
C CYS A 234 18.34 -20.48 -16.60
N GLY A 235 18.33 -21.76 -16.23
CA GLY A 235 19.50 -22.64 -16.22
C GLY A 235 19.76 -23.38 -17.54
N GLY A 236 18.95 -23.10 -18.57
CA GLY A 236 19.09 -23.65 -19.92
C GLY A 236 19.57 -22.61 -20.92
N SER A 237 20.82 -22.17 -20.79
CA SER A 237 21.60 -21.48 -21.83
C SER A 237 23.07 -21.74 -21.60
#